data_AF-A0A524GWE7-F1
#
_entry.id   AF-A0A524GWE7-F1
#
_cell.length_a   1.000
_cell.length_b   1.000
_cell.length_c   1.000
_cell.angle_alpha   90.00
_cell.angle_beta   90.00
_cell.angle_gamma   90.00
#
_symmetry.space_group_name_H-M   'P 1'
#
loop_
_entity.id
_entity.type
_entity.pdbx_description
1 polymer ?
#
loop_
_entity_poly.entity_id
_entity_poly.type
_entity_poly.pdbx_seq_one_letter_code
_entity_poly.pdbx_strand_id
1 'polypeptide(L)'
;MRAQPRGTDGSLLTSLPWTIGALVVSLAPHIPYLAIWITTAFVGCAVWRYGIEKQRRMLPSRWVRGGLALLCFLGVFGTYSSISGVGPGSALLVIMAAMKLLETRRRRDQFVLLFISIFLVMSSLLREQYLWSLPYLLGSTLIILTAWLRMSARPGETAKQSFTTGGRLLLYAAPLAIVMWVFFPRLASPFWAVPIDTSQATSGLSDTMSPGDISSLSMSDAVAFRVQFDDEIPESRDRYWRGLVMTRFNGRTWTGSEPRMDSSAQQQIVMRGDPVSYEVTMEPTRQQWVFAMEMPTDWSLESTFMGPQQQLSHVTPIEQRIAYKVVSYPDYLLQSELPSLFRQRYTSIPESGNARSRDLAR
;
A
#
# COMPACT_ATOMS: atom_id res chain seq x y z
N MET A 1 -4.71 53.68 -24.09
CA MET A 1 -4.75 52.39 -23.36
C MET A 1 -5.18 51.30 -24.33
N ARG A 2 -4.26 50.45 -24.80
CA ARG A 2 -4.60 49.32 -25.69
C ARG A 2 -5.32 48.25 -24.87
N ALA A 3 -6.57 47.95 -25.24
CA ALA A 3 -7.34 46.86 -24.63
C ALA A 3 -6.55 45.54 -24.75
N GLN A 4 -6.13 44.98 -23.62
CA GLN A 4 -5.62 43.62 -23.58
C GLN A 4 -6.69 42.67 -24.13
N PRO A 5 -6.36 41.78 -25.07
CA PRO A 5 -7.31 40.77 -25.52
C PRO A 5 -7.77 39.96 -24.29
N ARG A 6 -9.09 39.89 -24.10
CA ARG A 6 -9.71 39.20 -22.94
C ARG A 6 -9.67 37.65 -23.05
N GLY A 7 -9.14 37.12 -24.16
CA GLY A 7 -8.96 35.70 -24.42
C GLY A 7 -7.53 35.22 -24.12
N THR A 8 -7.24 33.95 -24.40
CA THR A 8 -5.86 33.44 -24.32
C THR A 8 -5.08 33.87 -25.57
N ASP A 9 -3.83 34.34 -25.38
CA ASP A 9 -2.99 34.83 -26.48
C ASP A 9 -2.47 33.70 -27.39
N GLY A 10 -2.92 32.45 -27.18
CA GLY A 10 -2.45 31.25 -27.90
C GLY A 10 -1.00 30.86 -27.61
N SER A 11 -0.32 31.62 -26.75
CA SER A 11 1.10 31.46 -26.42
C SER A 11 1.42 30.13 -25.70
N LEU A 12 0.38 29.42 -25.25
CA LEU A 12 0.48 28.13 -24.56
C LEU A 12 0.10 26.94 -25.46
N LEU A 13 -0.41 27.15 -26.68
CA LEU A 13 -0.87 26.05 -27.54
C LEU A 13 0.22 25.01 -27.85
N THR A 14 1.48 25.44 -27.89
CA THR A 14 2.62 24.57 -28.19
C THR A 14 3.12 23.78 -26.97
N SER A 15 2.86 24.25 -25.74
CA SER A 15 3.35 23.63 -24.49
C SER A 15 2.24 22.97 -23.66
N LEU A 16 1.00 23.44 -23.77
CA LEU A 16 -0.16 22.93 -23.02
C LEU A 16 -0.44 21.44 -23.29
N PRO A 17 -0.40 20.92 -24.53
CA PRO A 17 -0.61 19.49 -24.78
C PRO A 17 0.42 18.61 -24.06
N TRP A 18 1.67 19.06 -23.98
CA TRP A 18 2.73 18.35 -23.26
C TRP A 18 2.49 18.36 -21.74
N THR A 19 1.99 19.47 -21.21
CA THR A 19 1.61 19.57 -19.79
C THR A 19 0.44 18.65 -19.46
N ILE A 20 -0.58 18.59 -20.34
CA ILE A 20 -1.71 17.67 -20.19
C ILE A 20 -1.24 16.22 -20.29
N GLY A 21 -0.37 15.90 -21.25
CA GLY A 21 0.21 14.57 -21.40
C GLY A 21 0.99 14.13 -20.15
N ALA A 22 1.80 15.02 -19.57
CA ALA A 22 2.51 14.77 -18.32
C ALA A 22 1.55 14.49 -17.15
N LEU A 23 0.46 15.26 -17.04
CA LEU A 23 -0.57 15.04 -16.02
C LEU A 23 -1.32 13.71 -16.22
N VAL A 24 -1.74 13.41 -17.45
CA VAL A 24 -2.46 12.15 -17.78
C VAL A 24 -1.59 10.95 -17.47
N VAL A 25 -0.32 10.99 -17.86
CA VAL A 25 0.62 9.92 -17.49
C VAL A 25 0.68 9.85 -15.98
N SER A 26 0.99 10.93 -15.26
CA SER A 26 1.08 10.90 -13.78
C SER A 26 -0.19 10.42 -13.06
N LEU A 27 -1.37 10.57 -13.67
CA LEU A 27 -2.65 10.11 -13.12
C LEU A 27 -2.87 8.59 -13.28
N ALA A 28 -2.32 7.98 -14.32
CA ALA A 28 -2.58 6.59 -14.69
C ALA A 28 -2.49 5.57 -13.52
N PRO A 29 -1.45 5.55 -12.67
CA PRO A 29 -1.33 4.59 -11.57
C PRO A 29 -2.36 4.82 -10.47
N HIS A 30 -2.98 6.00 -10.41
CA HIS A 30 -4.00 6.33 -9.41
C HIS A 30 -5.40 5.92 -9.84
N ILE A 31 -5.65 5.73 -11.15
CA ILE A 31 -6.99 5.43 -11.69
C ILE A 31 -7.67 4.23 -11.02
N PRO A 32 -6.99 3.08 -10.77
CA PRO A 32 -7.63 1.93 -10.14
C PRO A 32 -8.09 2.18 -8.69
N TYR A 33 -7.53 3.21 -8.04
CA TYR A 33 -7.73 3.50 -6.62
C TYR A 33 -8.57 4.75 -6.36
N LEU A 34 -8.86 5.51 -7.41
CA LEU A 34 -9.66 6.71 -7.35
C LEU A 34 -11.11 6.39 -7.70
N ALA A 35 -12.04 7.05 -7.01
CA ALA A 35 -13.42 7.04 -7.43
C ALA A 35 -13.52 7.53 -8.88
N ILE A 36 -14.31 6.84 -9.70
CA ILE A 36 -14.41 7.08 -11.15
C ILE A 36 -14.72 8.55 -11.46
N TRP A 37 -15.53 9.20 -10.61
CA TRP A 37 -15.92 10.60 -10.76
C TRP A 37 -14.73 11.58 -10.70
N ILE A 38 -13.65 11.24 -9.97
CA ILE A 38 -12.45 12.09 -9.86
C ILE A 38 -11.68 12.07 -11.18
N THR A 39 -11.51 10.88 -11.75
CA THR A 39 -10.85 10.70 -13.05
C THR A 39 -11.66 11.38 -14.16
N THR A 40 -12.99 11.25 -14.16
CA THR A 40 -13.84 11.94 -15.15
C THR A 40 -13.83 13.45 -14.97
N ALA A 41 -13.79 13.95 -13.73
CA ALA A 41 -13.64 15.39 -13.47
C ALA A 41 -12.32 15.93 -13.99
N PHE A 42 -11.21 15.22 -13.77
CA PHE A 42 -9.89 15.59 -14.30
C PHE A 42 -9.89 15.62 -15.84
N VAL A 43 -10.37 14.55 -16.48
CA VAL A 43 -10.44 14.46 -17.95
C VAL A 43 -11.33 15.56 -18.52
N GLY A 44 -12.49 15.81 -17.91
CA GLY A 44 -13.39 16.89 -18.30
C GLY A 44 -12.72 18.27 -18.22
N CYS A 45 -11.99 18.55 -17.14
CA CYS A 45 -11.22 19.79 -16.98
C CYS A 45 -10.12 19.92 -18.04
N ALA A 46 -9.41 18.83 -18.36
CA ALA A 46 -8.35 18.82 -19.36
C ALA A 46 -8.88 19.08 -20.78
N VAL A 47 -9.97 18.40 -21.16
CA VAL A 47 -10.64 18.59 -22.46
C VAL A 47 -11.18 20.02 -22.57
N TRP A 48 -11.83 20.52 -21.52
CA TRP A 48 -12.34 21.89 -21.50
C TRP A 48 -11.20 22.90 -21.65
N ARG A 49 -10.10 22.76 -20.90
CA ARG A 49 -8.97 23.69 -20.98
C ARG A 49 -8.32 23.68 -22.37
N TYR A 50 -8.15 22.50 -22.97
CA TYR A 50 -7.61 22.36 -24.32
C TYR A 50 -8.54 23.00 -25.36
N GLY A 51 -9.86 22.79 -25.23
CA GLY A 51 -10.87 23.43 -26.07
C GLY A 51 -10.87 24.95 -25.97
N ILE A 52 -10.74 25.51 -24.76
CA ILE A 52 -10.61 26.96 -24.53
C ILE A 52 -9.40 27.52 -25.26
N GLU A 53 -8.23 26.86 -25.16
CA GLU A 53 -7.02 27.34 -25.81
C GLU A 53 -7.12 27.27 -27.33
N LYS A 54 -7.64 26.16 -27.87
CA LYS A 54 -7.81 25.96 -29.31
C LYS A 54 -8.80 26.96 -29.92
N GLN A 55 -9.88 27.25 -29.20
CA GLN A 55 -10.92 28.19 -29.65
C GLN A 55 -10.64 29.65 -29.20
N ARG A 56 -9.51 29.91 -28.51
CA ARG A 56 -9.14 31.21 -27.93
C ARG A 56 -10.26 31.85 -27.10
N ARG A 57 -11.05 31.02 -26.41
CA ARG A 57 -12.21 31.45 -25.61
C ARG A 57 -11.76 32.03 -24.27
N MET A 58 -12.69 32.72 -23.61
CA MET A 58 -12.45 33.25 -22.27
C MET A 58 -12.35 32.12 -21.24
N LEU A 59 -11.42 32.27 -20.29
CA LEU A 59 -11.32 31.34 -19.16
C LEU A 59 -12.57 31.45 -18.26
N PRO A 60 -12.98 30.37 -17.59
CA PRO A 60 -14.11 30.38 -16.68
C PRO A 60 -13.95 31.44 -15.57
N SER A 61 -15.06 32.03 -15.15
CA SER A 61 -15.07 33.05 -14.10
C SER A 61 -14.49 32.50 -12.78
N ARG A 62 -13.99 33.39 -11.93
CA ARG A 62 -13.38 33.01 -10.64
C ARG A 62 -14.39 32.26 -9.74
N TRP A 63 -15.66 32.67 -9.81
CA TRP A 63 -16.76 32.07 -9.06
C TRP A 63 -17.12 30.66 -9.53
N VAL A 64 -17.17 30.43 -10.85
CA VAL A 64 -17.42 29.07 -11.38
C VAL A 64 -16.30 28.12 -10.97
N ARG A 65 -15.04 28.57 -11.03
CA ARG A 65 -13.89 27.76 -10.60
C ARG A 65 -13.91 27.50 -9.09
N GLY A 66 -14.21 28.52 -8.28
CA GLY A 66 -14.34 28.38 -6.83
C GLY A 66 -15.47 27.43 -6.43
N GLY A 67 -16.64 27.54 -7.06
CA GLY A 67 -17.77 26.64 -6.83
C GLY A 67 -17.46 25.20 -7.24
N LEU A 68 -16.81 24.99 -8.38
CA LEU A 68 -16.37 23.67 -8.82
C LEU A 68 -15.33 23.07 -7.87
N ALA A 69 -14.36 23.86 -7.42
CA ALA A 69 -13.36 23.42 -6.45
C ALA A 69 -14.00 23.01 -5.11
N LEU A 70 -14.96 23.81 -4.61
CA LEU A 70 -15.70 23.49 -3.39
C LEU A 70 -16.53 22.21 -3.55
N LEU A 71 -17.23 22.06 -4.68
CA LEU A 71 -18.02 20.87 -4.97
C LEU A 71 -17.16 19.61 -5.05
N CYS A 72 -16.02 19.67 -5.76
CA CYS A 72 -15.09 18.54 -5.82
C CYS A 72 -14.48 18.24 -4.44
N PHE A 73 -14.15 19.26 -3.65
CA PHE A 73 -13.64 19.07 -2.29
C PHE A 73 -14.64 18.37 -1.38
N LEU A 74 -15.90 18.82 -1.37
CA LEU A 74 -16.99 18.17 -0.63
C LEU A 74 -17.27 16.76 -1.16
N GLY A 75 -17.15 16.55 -2.48
CA GLY A 75 -17.27 15.23 -3.10
C GLY A 75 -16.18 14.25 -2.62
N VAL A 76 -14.92 14.69 -2.51
CA VAL A 76 -13.84 13.85 -1.95
C VAL A 76 -14.12 13.55 -0.48
N PHE A 77 -14.51 14.55 0.31
CA PHE A 77 -14.81 14.37 1.73
C PHE A 77 -15.97 13.37 1.95
N GLY A 78 -17.03 13.47 1.15
CA GLY A 78 -18.15 12.52 1.18
C GLY A 78 -17.80 11.11 0.69
N THR A 79 -16.84 10.98 -0.24
CA THR A 79 -16.43 9.67 -0.79
C THR A 79 -15.51 8.91 0.16
N TYR A 80 -14.54 9.59 0.77
CA TYR A 80 -13.49 8.94 1.54
C TYR A 80 -13.66 9.06 3.06
N SER A 81 -14.58 9.90 3.55
CA SER A 81 -14.87 10.11 4.98
C SER A 81 -13.66 10.50 5.86
N SER A 82 -12.51 10.79 5.25
CA SER A 82 -11.26 11.18 5.88
C SER A 82 -10.47 12.09 4.94
N ILE A 83 -9.66 12.98 5.52
CA ILE A 83 -8.74 13.88 4.80
C ILE A 83 -7.30 13.31 4.84
N SER A 84 -7.02 12.41 5.79
CA SER A 84 -5.70 11.82 6.01
C SER A 84 -5.64 10.43 5.39
N GLY A 85 -4.58 10.16 4.61
CA GLY A 85 -4.35 8.88 3.96
C GLY A 85 -3.91 9.03 2.50
N VAL A 86 -3.28 7.98 1.97
CA VAL A 86 -2.76 7.98 0.58
C VAL A 86 -3.88 8.12 -0.45
N GLY A 87 -5.05 7.50 -0.21
CA GLY A 87 -6.23 7.59 -1.08
C GLY A 87 -6.85 9.00 -1.14
N PRO A 88 -7.32 9.56 -0.01
CA PRO A 88 -7.84 10.93 0.03
C PRO A 88 -6.81 11.97 -0.44
N GLY A 89 -5.54 11.78 -0.07
CA GLY A 89 -4.45 12.66 -0.49
C GLY A 89 -4.24 12.66 -2.01
N SER A 90 -4.17 11.49 -2.65
CA SER A 90 -4.05 11.41 -4.12
C SER A 90 -5.28 11.98 -4.82
N ALA A 91 -6.49 11.73 -4.31
CA ALA A 91 -7.72 12.31 -4.81
C ALA A 91 -7.70 13.85 -4.79
N LEU A 92 -7.32 14.43 -3.65
CA LEU A 92 -7.22 15.89 -3.51
C LEU A 92 -6.14 16.48 -4.43
N LEU A 93 -5.00 15.81 -4.60
CA LEU A 93 -3.96 16.24 -5.53
C LEU A 93 -4.44 16.24 -6.99
N VAL A 94 -5.19 15.22 -7.40
CA VAL A 94 -5.75 15.13 -8.75
C VAL A 94 -6.80 16.23 -8.99
N ILE A 95 -7.68 16.46 -8.03
CA ILE A 95 -8.65 17.56 -8.09
C ILE A 95 -7.93 18.92 -8.12
N MET A 96 -6.91 19.10 -7.29
CA MET A 96 -6.08 20.31 -7.29
C MET A 96 -5.41 20.51 -8.66
N ALA A 97 -4.88 19.45 -9.26
CA ALA A 97 -4.30 19.48 -10.60
C ALA A 97 -5.35 19.89 -11.65
N ALA A 98 -6.56 19.31 -11.59
CA ALA A 98 -7.66 19.64 -12.50
C ALA A 98 -8.09 21.11 -12.39
N MET A 99 -8.25 21.61 -11.17
CA MET A 99 -8.61 23.02 -10.92
C MET A 99 -7.48 23.97 -11.34
N LYS A 100 -6.22 23.61 -11.03
CA LYS A 100 -5.05 24.40 -11.43
C LYS A 100 -4.90 24.47 -12.95
N LEU A 101 -5.25 23.39 -13.65
CA LEU A 101 -5.25 23.33 -15.11
C LEU A 101 -6.26 24.33 -15.70
N LEU A 102 -7.47 24.43 -15.13
CA LEU A 102 -8.47 25.43 -15.54
C LEU A 102 -8.07 26.88 -15.21
N GLU A 103 -7.19 27.08 -14.23
CA GLU A 103 -6.66 28.41 -13.87
C GLU A 103 -5.46 28.86 -14.72
N THR A 104 -4.82 27.95 -15.44
CA THR A 104 -3.54 28.20 -16.13
C THR A 104 -3.65 29.33 -17.16
N ARG A 105 -2.96 30.45 -16.88
CA ARG A 105 -2.91 31.67 -17.72
C ARG A 105 -1.52 31.96 -18.27
N ARG A 106 -0.49 31.67 -17.48
CA ARG A 106 0.91 31.97 -17.81
C ARG A 106 1.73 30.69 -17.84
N ARG A 107 2.90 30.75 -18.51
CA ARG A 107 3.89 29.65 -18.45
C ARG A 107 4.30 29.29 -17.02
N ARG A 108 4.30 30.26 -16.10
CA ARG A 108 4.55 30.00 -14.67
C ARG A 108 3.54 29.03 -14.04
N ASP A 109 2.29 29.05 -14.50
CA ASP A 109 1.26 28.15 -13.97
C ASP A 109 1.48 26.70 -14.47
N GLN A 110 2.04 26.52 -15.67
CA GLN A 110 2.43 25.21 -16.20
C GLN A 110 3.56 24.58 -15.37
N PHE A 111 4.51 25.35 -14.83
CA PHE A 111 5.51 24.80 -13.89
C PHE A 111 4.86 24.17 -12.67
N VAL A 112 3.86 24.83 -12.08
CA VAL A 112 3.14 24.29 -10.92
C VAL A 112 2.48 22.96 -11.26
N LEU A 113 1.86 22.86 -12.45
CA LEU A 113 1.28 21.60 -12.92
C LEU A 113 2.31 20.49 -13.10
N LEU A 114 3.49 20.79 -13.62
CA LEU A 114 4.57 19.81 -13.77
C LEU A 114 5.11 19.34 -12.42
N PHE A 115 5.23 20.24 -11.43
CA PHE A 115 5.55 19.84 -10.05
C PHE A 115 4.48 18.94 -9.45
N ILE A 116 3.20 19.24 -9.70
CA ILE A 116 2.10 18.36 -9.28
C ILE A 116 2.19 16.99 -9.96
N SER A 117 2.55 16.93 -11.26
CA SER A 117 2.80 15.66 -11.96
C SER A 117 3.93 14.85 -11.31
N ILE A 118 5.06 15.48 -10.97
CA ILE A 118 6.17 14.81 -10.27
C ILE A 118 5.66 14.26 -8.93
N PHE A 119 4.92 15.07 -8.18
CA PHE A 119 4.40 14.66 -6.88
C PHE A 119 3.38 13.52 -6.99
N LEU A 120 2.54 13.49 -8.03
CA LEU A 120 1.64 12.38 -8.32
C LEU A 120 2.39 11.10 -8.69
N VAL A 121 3.47 11.19 -9.48
CA VAL A 121 4.33 10.03 -9.78
C VAL A 121 5.05 9.54 -8.52
N MET A 122 5.51 10.44 -7.66
CA MET A 122 6.12 10.06 -6.38
C MET A 122 5.09 9.43 -5.43
N SER A 123 3.87 9.95 -5.38
CA SER A 123 2.84 9.43 -4.47
C SER A 123 2.35 8.04 -4.85
N SER A 124 2.51 7.59 -6.10
CA SER A 124 2.22 6.20 -6.46
C SER A 124 3.16 5.19 -5.78
N LEU A 125 4.40 5.60 -5.46
CA LEU A 125 5.38 4.77 -4.73
C LEU A 125 4.97 4.50 -3.28
N LEU A 126 4.03 5.29 -2.72
CA LEU A 126 3.50 5.07 -1.37
C LEU A 126 2.56 3.87 -1.31
N ARG A 127 2.09 3.39 -2.47
CA ARG A 127 1.11 2.29 -2.55
C ARG A 127 1.74 1.02 -3.11
N GLU A 128 2.45 1.14 -4.23
CA GLU A 128 3.03 0.00 -4.93
C GLU A 128 4.54 0.19 -5.10
N GLN A 129 5.31 -0.81 -4.66
CA GLN A 129 6.77 -0.84 -4.74
C GLN A 129 7.27 -2.05 -5.53
N TYR A 130 6.59 -2.39 -6.62
CA TYR A 130 7.02 -3.49 -7.50
C TYR A 130 8.16 -3.05 -8.42
N LEU A 131 9.08 -3.96 -8.73
CA LEU A 131 10.17 -3.70 -9.69
C LEU A 131 9.63 -3.29 -11.09
N TRP A 132 8.46 -3.81 -11.47
CA TRP A 132 7.80 -3.49 -12.74
C TRP A 132 7.29 -2.04 -12.83
N SER A 133 7.19 -1.31 -11.71
CA SER A 133 6.83 0.11 -11.73
C SER A 133 7.97 1.00 -12.27
N LEU A 134 9.22 0.51 -12.23
CA LEU A 134 10.43 1.29 -12.53
C LEU A 134 10.45 1.83 -13.98
N PRO A 135 10.19 1.03 -15.04
CA PRO A 135 10.10 1.55 -16.41
C PRO A 135 9.02 2.63 -16.57
N TYR A 136 7.89 2.48 -15.87
CA TYR A 136 6.81 3.45 -15.90
C TYR A 136 7.19 4.77 -15.18
N LEU A 137 7.88 4.70 -14.05
CA LEU A 137 8.40 5.88 -13.34
C LEU A 137 9.44 6.63 -14.17
N LEU A 138 10.35 5.91 -14.84
CA LEU A 138 11.33 6.50 -15.74
C LEU A 138 10.65 7.15 -16.96
N GLY A 139 9.69 6.45 -17.57
CA GLY A 139 8.93 6.95 -18.72
C GLY A 139 8.10 8.20 -18.37
N SER A 140 7.39 8.18 -17.24
CA SER A 140 6.62 9.33 -16.77
C SER A 140 7.51 10.53 -16.44
N THR A 141 8.62 10.31 -15.73
CA THR A 141 9.61 11.37 -15.46
C THR A 141 10.19 11.95 -16.75
N LEU A 142 10.50 11.11 -17.73
CA LEU A 142 10.99 11.55 -19.03
C LEU A 142 9.95 12.40 -19.78
N ILE A 143 8.68 12.03 -19.74
CA ILE A 143 7.58 12.81 -20.35
C ILE A 143 7.42 14.16 -19.64
N ILE A 144 7.48 14.19 -18.30
CA ILE A 144 7.43 15.43 -17.51
C ILE A 144 8.62 16.34 -17.85
N LEU A 145 9.84 15.80 -17.89
CA LEU A 145 11.04 16.55 -18.28
C LEU A 145 10.95 17.07 -19.71
N THR A 146 10.41 16.27 -20.63
CA THR A 146 10.17 16.69 -22.01
C THR A 146 9.17 17.85 -22.05
N ALA A 147 8.08 17.79 -21.27
CA ALA A 147 7.11 18.88 -21.17
C ALA A 147 7.72 20.16 -20.59
N TRP A 148 8.59 20.04 -19.58
CA TRP A 148 9.35 21.16 -19.03
C TRP A 148 10.26 21.79 -20.09
N LEU A 149 11.09 20.99 -20.75
CA LEU A 149 12.00 21.47 -21.79
C LEU A 149 11.22 22.15 -22.92
N ARG A 150 10.11 21.57 -23.37
CA ARG A 150 9.22 22.16 -24.39
C ARG A 150 8.65 23.53 -24.03
N MET A 151 8.48 23.81 -22.73
CA MET A 151 8.01 25.12 -22.28
C MET A 151 9.11 26.20 -22.31
N SER A 152 10.36 25.78 -22.16
CA SER A 152 11.56 26.64 -22.20
C SER A 152 12.24 26.70 -23.57
N ALA A 153 11.85 25.81 -24.49
CA ALA A 153 12.42 25.65 -25.81
C ALA A 153 12.29 26.93 -26.65
N ARG A 154 13.35 27.21 -27.44
CA ARG A 154 13.35 28.31 -28.41
C ARG A 154 12.44 27.99 -29.60
N PRO A 155 11.91 29.00 -30.31
CA PRO A 155 11.19 28.77 -31.56
C PRO A 155 12.09 28.00 -32.55
N GLY A 156 11.64 26.82 -32.99
CA GLY A 156 12.38 25.95 -33.92
C GLY A 156 12.93 24.64 -33.32
N GLU A 157 12.99 24.50 -31.99
CA GLU A 157 13.37 23.22 -31.38
C GLU A 157 12.29 22.15 -31.54
N THR A 158 12.71 20.96 -31.96
CA THR A 158 11.83 19.81 -32.20
C THR A 158 11.58 19.03 -30.91
N ALA A 159 10.43 18.35 -30.82
CA ALA A 159 10.10 17.51 -29.66
C ALA A 159 11.13 16.39 -29.43
N LYS A 160 11.73 15.86 -30.51
CA LYS A 160 12.79 14.83 -30.44
C LYS A 160 14.04 15.35 -29.72
N GLN A 161 14.43 16.60 -29.95
CA GLN A 161 15.56 17.22 -29.26
C GLN A 161 15.29 17.37 -27.76
N SER A 162 14.08 17.82 -27.38
CA SER A 162 13.68 17.92 -25.98
C SER A 162 13.67 16.54 -25.30
N PHE A 163 13.14 15.51 -25.96
CA PHE A 163 13.14 14.13 -25.45
C PHE A 163 14.56 13.57 -25.28
N THR A 164 15.42 13.74 -26.27
CA THR A 164 16.83 13.29 -26.22
C THR A 164 17.59 13.98 -25.10
N THR A 165 17.36 15.28 -24.92
CA THR A 165 17.98 16.06 -23.84
C THR A 165 17.48 15.59 -22.47
N GLY A 166 16.17 15.37 -22.32
CA GLY A 166 15.58 14.79 -21.11
C GLY A 166 16.17 13.41 -20.77
N GLY A 167 16.35 12.55 -21.78
CA GLY A 167 16.97 11.24 -21.61
C GLY A 167 18.44 11.33 -21.16
N ARG A 168 19.22 12.27 -21.71
CA ARG A 168 20.60 12.52 -21.26
C ARG A 168 20.64 13.01 -19.81
N LEU A 169 19.72 13.90 -19.42
CA LEU A 169 19.64 14.37 -18.03
C LEU A 169 19.32 13.22 -17.06
N LEU A 170 18.40 12.32 -17.42
CA LEU A 170 18.14 11.12 -16.62
C LEU A 170 19.37 10.20 -16.55
N LEU A 171 20.10 10.04 -17.65
CA LEU A 171 21.32 9.24 -17.66
C LEU A 171 22.41 9.85 -16.76
N TYR A 172 22.55 11.17 -16.74
CA TYR A 172 23.48 11.86 -15.82
C TYR A 172 23.03 11.82 -14.37
N ALA A 173 21.73 11.71 -14.11
CA ALA A 173 21.20 11.53 -12.75
C ALA A 173 21.37 10.09 -12.23
N ALA A 174 21.54 9.09 -13.11
CA ALA A 174 21.60 7.69 -12.73
C ALA A 174 22.79 7.34 -11.80
N PRO A 175 24.04 7.80 -12.02
CA PRO A 175 25.13 7.56 -11.08
C PRO A 175 24.84 8.11 -9.69
N LEU A 176 24.27 9.32 -9.60
CA LEU A 176 23.89 9.91 -8.32
C LEU A 176 22.79 9.10 -7.64
N ALA A 177 21.79 8.64 -8.39
CA ALA A 177 20.73 7.79 -7.87
C ALA A 177 21.26 6.44 -7.37
N ILE A 178 22.24 5.83 -8.06
CA ILE A 178 22.90 4.59 -7.63
C ILE A 178 23.69 4.82 -6.34
N VAL A 179 24.47 5.89 -6.26
CA VAL A 179 25.21 6.26 -5.03
C VAL A 179 24.22 6.45 -3.88
N MET A 180 23.14 7.22 -4.08
CA MET A 180 22.10 7.36 -3.06
C MET A 180 21.49 6.00 -2.71
N TRP A 181 21.16 5.15 -3.67
CA TRP A 181 20.57 3.84 -3.39
C TRP A 181 21.50 2.92 -2.58
N VAL A 182 22.82 2.95 -2.83
CA VAL A 182 23.82 2.14 -2.09
C VAL A 182 24.04 2.68 -0.68
N PHE A 183 24.17 4.00 -0.53
CA PHE A 183 24.59 4.61 0.75
C PHE A 183 23.42 5.09 1.63
N PHE A 184 22.20 5.20 1.09
CA PHE A 184 21.06 5.69 1.86
C PHE A 184 20.56 4.60 2.82
N PRO A 185 20.45 4.90 4.13
CA PRO A 185 20.06 3.91 5.13
C PRO A 185 18.62 3.45 4.88
N ARG A 186 18.43 2.12 4.78
CA ARG A 186 17.10 1.51 4.69
C ARG A 186 16.46 1.53 6.07
N LEU A 187 15.79 2.64 6.40
CA LEU A 187 15.04 2.77 7.65
C LEU A 187 13.85 1.81 7.61
N ALA A 188 13.81 0.86 8.53
CA ALA A 188 12.76 -0.17 8.62
C ALA A 188 11.40 0.39 9.05
N SER A 189 11.35 1.62 9.59
CA SER A 189 10.12 2.28 9.99
C SER A 189 10.10 3.73 9.49
N PRO A 190 9.03 4.16 8.77
CA PRO A 190 8.85 5.56 8.41
C PRO A 190 8.66 6.41 9.68
N PHE A 191 9.48 7.44 9.88
CA PHE A 191 9.29 8.39 11.00
C PHE A 191 7.98 9.20 10.92
N TRP A 192 7.27 9.12 9.79
CA TRP A 192 6.00 9.81 9.50
C TRP A 192 4.88 8.83 9.18
N ALA A 193 4.78 7.71 9.90
CA ALA A 193 3.77 6.68 9.65
C ALA A 193 2.36 7.27 9.53
N VAL A 194 1.92 7.46 8.27
CA VAL A 194 0.51 7.62 7.94
C VAL A 194 -0.04 6.21 7.96
N PRO A 195 -1.08 5.89 8.77
CA PRO A 195 -1.71 4.58 8.73
C PRO A 195 -2.17 4.32 7.29
N ILE A 196 -1.44 3.46 6.59
CA ILE A 196 -1.86 3.02 5.27
C ILE A 196 -2.92 1.96 5.54
N ASP A 197 -4.18 2.38 5.48
CA ASP A 197 -5.31 1.45 5.48
C ASP A 197 -5.30 0.66 4.16
N THR A 198 -4.45 -0.37 4.10
CA THR A 198 -4.46 -1.44 3.10
C THR A 198 -5.37 -2.61 3.50
N SER A 199 -6.23 -2.38 4.50
CA SER A 199 -7.10 -3.35 5.17
C SER A 199 -8.18 -4.00 4.29
N GLN A 200 -8.24 -3.70 2.98
CA GLN A 200 -9.22 -4.33 2.07
C GLN A 200 -8.65 -5.27 1.00
N ALA A 201 -7.33 -5.39 0.82
CA ALA A 201 -6.82 -6.14 -0.34
C ALA A 201 -5.41 -6.73 -0.20
N THR A 202 -4.99 -7.13 1.01
CA THR A 202 -3.81 -8.02 1.13
C THR A 202 -4.30 -9.40 1.54
N SER A 203 -4.15 -10.40 0.66
CA SER A 203 -4.49 -11.80 0.94
C SER A 203 -3.60 -12.33 2.07
N GLY A 204 -4.13 -12.32 3.29
CA GLY A 204 -3.43 -12.81 4.47
C GLY A 204 -4.41 -13.08 5.61
N LEU A 205 -4.01 -13.92 6.57
CA LEU A 205 -4.82 -14.13 7.77
C LEU A 205 -5.02 -12.80 8.51
N SER A 206 -6.26 -12.52 8.90
CA SER A 206 -6.63 -11.42 9.81
C SER A 206 -6.71 -11.91 11.25
N ASP A 207 -6.79 -10.96 12.19
CA ASP A 207 -6.93 -11.23 13.61
C ASP A 207 -8.36 -11.66 13.97
N THR A 208 -9.29 -11.52 13.03
CA THR A 208 -10.66 -12.01 13.11
C THR A 208 -10.93 -13.08 12.05
N MET A 209 -11.78 -14.06 12.36
CA MET A 209 -12.30 -15.05 11.41
C MET A 209 -13.79 -15.27 11.63
N SER A 210 -14.58 -15.09 10.59
CA SER A 210 -15.98 -15.51 10.50
C SER A 210 -16.12 -16.68 9.51
N PRO A 211 -17.16 -17.52 9.66
CA PRO A 211 -17.48 -18.51 8.65
C PRO A 211 -17.64 -17.85 7.27
N GLY A 212 -16.86 -18.33 6.30
CA GLY A 212 -16.79 -17.77 4.94
C GLY A 212 -15.49 -17.01 4.64
N ASP A 213 -14.81 -16.44 5.63
CA ASP A 213 -13.62 -15.60 5.38
C ASP A 213 -12.45 -16.39 4.77
N ILE A 214 -12.24 -17.64 5.21
CA ILE A 214 -11.21 -18.56 4.68
C ILE A 214 -11.45 -18.88 3.19
N SER A 215 -12.70 -18.87 2.72
CA SER A 215 -12.99 -19.20 1.31
C SER A 215 -12.32 -18.21 0.35
N SER A 216 -12.22 -16.94 0.74
CA SER A 216 -11.54 -15.90 -0.04
C SER A 216 -10.01 -16.10 -0.06
N LEU A 217 -9.43 -16.61 1.03
CA LEU A 217 -8.00 -16.93 1.11
C LEU A 217 -7.66 -18.16 0.24
N SER A 218 -8.52 -19.17 0.22
CA SER A 218 -8.32 -20.37 -0.61
C SER A 218 -8.38 -20.09 -2.11
N MET A 219 -8.96 -18.96 -2.52
CA MET A 219 -9.03 -18.52 -3.93
C MET A 219 -7.80 -17.71 -4.36
N SER A 220 -6.84 -17.47 -3.46
CA SER A 220 -5.62 -16.71 -3.73
C SER A 220 -4.44 -17.64 -3.95
N ASP A 221 -3.79 -17.53 -5.12
CA ASP A 221 -2.53 -18.22 -5.43
C ASP A 221 -1.28 -17.46 -4.91
N ALA A 222 -1.48 -16.46 -4.02
CA ALA A 222 -0.38 -15.71 -3.44
C ALA A 222 0.45 -16.60 -2.50
N VAL A 223 1.77 -16.55 -2.65
CA VAL A 223 2.68 -17.29 -1.78
C VAL A 223 2.66 -16.66 -0.39
N ALA A 224 2.33 -17.44 0.65
CA ALA A 224 2.41 -17.00 2.04
C ALA A 224 3.85 -17.11 2.58
N PHE A 225 4.46 -18.29 2.44
CA PHE A 225 5.83 -18.56 2.82
C PHE A 225 6.36 -19.79 2.06
N ARG A 226 7.68 -19.96 2.07
CA ARG A 226 8.40 -21.14 1.58
C ARG A 226 9.17 -21.75 2.73
N VAL A 227 9.35 -23.06 2.69
CA VAL A 227 10.06 -23.81 3.73
C VAL A 227 11.11 -24.68 3.08
N GLN A 228 12.29 -24.69 3.67
CA GLN A 228 13.36 -25.62 3.37
C GLN A 228 13.66 -26.43 4.64
N PHE A 229 13.45 -27.75 4.58
CA PHE A 229 13.84 -28.65 5.66
C PHE A 229 15.31 -28.98 5.54
N ASP A 230 16.00 -29.06 6.69
CA ASP A 230 17.42 -29.44 6.72
C ASP A 230 17.58 -30.96 6.49
N ASP A 231 16.62 -31.75 6.98
CA ASP A 231 16.58 -33.22 6.88
C ASP A 231 15.36 -33.70 6.05
N GLU A 232 14.86 -34.91 6.33
CA GLU A 232 13.69 -35.49 5.66
C GLU A 232 12.43 -34.63 5.86
N ILE A 233 11.66 -34.46 4.79
CA ILE A 233 10.42 -33.68 4.82
C ILE A 233 9.38 -34.45 5.64
N PRO A 234 8.86 -33.90 6.75
CA PRO A 234 7.84 -34.56 7.56
C PRO A 234 6.58 -34.87 6.76
N GLU A 235 5.80 -35.86 7.19
CA GLU A 235 4.55 -36.21 6.52
C GLU A 235 3.54 -35.05 6.51
N SER A 236 2.62 -35.06 5.55
CA SER A 236 1.66 -33.95 5.36
C SER A 236 0.81 -33.64 6.58
N ARG A 237 0.52 -34.64 7.42
CA ARG A 237 -0.23 -34.48 8.68
C ARG A 237 0.54 -33.69 9.74
N ASP A 238 1.86 -33.76 9.73
CA ASP A 238 2.71 -33.15 10.75
C ASP A 238 3.16 -31.73 10.35
N ARG A 239 2.95 -31.35 9.09
CA ARG A 239 3.22 -30.00 8.56
C ARG A 239 2.09 -29.01 8.86
N TYR A 240 1.65 -28.97 10.12
CA TYR A 240 0.68 -27.97 10.59
C TYR A 240 1.40 -26.68 10.99
N TRP A 241 1.17 -25.61 10.23
CA TRP A 241 1.82 -24.31 10.42
C TRP A 241 0.97 -23.41 11.32
N ARG A 242 1.35 -23.32 12.60
CA ARG A 242 0.69 -22.46 13.58
C ARG A 242 1.13 -21.01 13.35
N GLY A 243 0.16 -20.12 13.20
CA GLY A 243 0.39 -18.66 13.10
C GLY A 243 -0.37 -17.88 14.16
N LEU A 244 -1.70 -17.99 14.17
CA LEU A 244 -2.57 -17.29 15.11
C LEU A 244 -3.54 -18.26 15.79
N VAL A 245 -3.70 -18.11 17.11
CA VAL A 245 -4.77 -18.78 17.86
C VAL A 245 -5.84 -17.75 18.23
N MET A 246 -7.08 -18.00 17.79
CA MET A 246 -8.24 -17.17 18.10
C MET A 246 -9.03 -17.77 19.25
N THR A 247 -9.11 -17.06 20.36
CA THR A 247 -9.66 -17.59 21.61
C THR A 247 -10.98 -16.94 22.02
N ARG A 248 -11.37 -15.82 21.40
CA ARG A 248 -12.60 -15.09 21.73
C ARG A 248 -13.65 -15.33 20.67
N PHE A 249 -14.83 -15.79 21.07
CA PHE A 249 -15.95 -16.00 20.17
C PHE A 249 -17.14 -15.14 20.57
N ASN A 250 -17.65 -14.33 19.64
CA ASN A 250 -18.79 -13.43 19.90
C ASN A 250 -20.15 -13.99 19.44
N GLY A 251 -20.20 -15.25 18.99
CA GLY A 251 -21.41 -15.90 18.47
C GLY A 251 -21.39 -16.10 16.95
N ARG A 252 -20.52 -15.37 16.24
CA ARG A 252 -20.29 -15.53 14.79
C ARG A 252 -18.81 -15.48 14.42
N THR A 253 -18.05 -14.58 15.03
CA THR A 253 -16.67 -14.27 14.68
C THR A 253 -15.75 -14.70 15.81
N TRP A 254 -14.65 -15.35 15.44
CA TRP A 254 -13.51 -15.62 16.30
C TRP A 254 -12.51 -14.47 16.21
N THR A 255 -11.92 -14.08 17.33
CA THR A 255 -10.94 -12.99 17.40
C THR A 255 -9.72 -13.44 18.19
N GLY A 256 -8.55 -13.16 17.63
CA GLY A 256 -7.25 -13.27 18.24
C GLY A 256 -7.10 -12.31 19.42
N SER A 257 -6.15 -12.62 20.30
CA SER A 257 -5.67 -11.66 21.29
C SER A 257 -4.42 -10.97 20.72
N GLU A 258 -4.17 -9.73 21.14
CA GLU A 258 -2.90 -9.08 20.83
C GLU A 258 -1.72 -9.95 21.29
N PRO A 259 -0.63 -10.05 20.50
CA PRO A 259 0.55 -10.78 20.88
C PRO A 259 1.05 -10.33 22.26
N ARG A 260 1.15 -11.29 23.17
CA ARG A 260 1.64 -11.03 24.52
C ARG A 260 2.76 -12.00 24.84
N MET A 261 3.89 -11.46 25.25
CA MET A 261 5.03 -12.25 25.69
C MET A 261 4.67 -13.05 26.94
N ASP A 262 4.98 -14.35 26.93
CA ASP A 262 4.87 -15.22 28.08
C ASP A 262 6.16 -16.02 28.23
N SER A 263 6.99 -15.61 29.20
CA SER A 263 8.28 -16.26 29.47
C SER A 263 8.15 -17.71 29.94
N SER A 264 6.96 -18.12 30.41
CA SER A 264 6.71 -19.50 30.87
C SER A 264 6.22 -20.42 29.74
N ALA A 265 5.80 -19.88 28.59
CA ALA A 265 5.15 -20.66 27.54
C ALA A 265 6.04 -21.80 27.02
N GLN A 266 7.34 -21.55 26.85
CA GLN A 266 8.29 -22.55 26.40
C GLN A 266 8.60 -23.61 27.47
N GLN A 267 8.57 -23.23 28.75
CA GLN A 267 8.84 -24.13 29.88
C GLN A 267 7.71 -25.16 30.09
N GLN A 268 6.53 -24.92 29.53
CA GLN A 268 5.38 -25.83 29.60
C GLN A 268 5.48 -26.98 28.58
N ILE A 269 6.46 -26.97 27.67
CA ILE A 269 6.60 -27.94 26.60
C ILE A 269 7.63 -29.00 27.01
N VAL A 270 7.19 -30.24 27.14
CA VAL A 270 8.09 -31.40 27.26
C VAL A 270 8.27 -31.98 25.86
N MET A 271 9.45 -31.79 25.30
CA MET A 271 9.82 -32.26 23.96
C MET A 271 9.85 -33.80 23.94
N ARG A 272 9.28 -34.40 22.90
CA ARG A 272 9.32 -35.84 22.63
C ARG A 272 9.70 -36.08 21.17
N GLY A 273 10.24 -37.26 20.88
CA GLY A 273 10.67 -37.60 19.52
C GLY A 273 11.81 -36.72 19.00
N ASP A 274 11.97 -36.73 17.68
CA ASP A 274 13.08 -36.08 16.99
C ASP A 274 12.73 -34.63 16.59
N PRO A 275 13.68 -33.68 16.73
CA PRO A 275 13.48 -32.31 16.29
C PRO A 275 13.41 -32.22 14.76
N VAL A 276 12.58 -31.31 14.28
CA VAL A 276 12.53 -30.92 12.87
C VAL A 276 13.13 -29.53 12.73
N SER A 277 14.27 -29.45 12.05
CA SER A 277 14.97 -28.19 11.74
C SER A 277 14.66 -27.74 10.32
N TYR A 278 14.30 -26.47 10.17
CA TYR A 278 13.91 -25.91 8.87
C TYR A 278 14.10 -24.40 8.83
N GLU A 279 14.23 -23.87 7.61
CA GLU A 279 14.26 -22.45 7.30
C GLU A 279 12.95 -22.03 6.64
N VAL A 280 12.34 -20.97 7.18
CA VAL A 280 11.12 -20.36 6.63
C VAL A 280 11.48 -19.04 5.97
N THR A 281 11.13 -18.90 4.69
CA THR A 281 11.13 -17.62 3.98
C THR A 281 9.70 -17.10 3.89
N MET A 282 9.37 -16.10 4.69
CA MET A 282 8.03 -15.56 4.85
C MET A 282 7.86 -14.26 4.04
N GLU A 283 6.77 -14.17 3.25
CA GLU A 283 6.40 -12.96 2.53
C GLU A 283 5.78 -11.92 3.49
N PRO A 284 5.79 -10.62 3.16
CA PRO A 284 5.31 -9.56 4.06
C PRO A 284 3.81 -9.69 4.34
N THR A 285 3.45 -9.92 5.61
CA THR A 285 2.05 -10.06 6.05
C THR A 285 1.48 -8.77 6.63
N ARG A 286 2.33 -7.80 7.02
CA ARG A 286 1.94 -6.62 7.83
C ARG A 286 1.24 -6.99 9.15
N GLN A 287 1.47 -8.22 9.62
CA GLN A 287 1.01 -8.73 10.90
C GLN A 287 2.20 -9.07 11.77
N GLN A 288 1.97 -9.23 13.07
CA GLN A 288 3.00 -9.60 14.04
C GLN A 288 3.20 -11.11 14.15
N TRP A 289 2.31 -11.95 13.61
CA TRP A 289 2.41 -13.40 13.81
C TRP A 289 3.47 -14.01 12.90
N VAL A 290 4.22 -14.94 13.45
CA VAL A 290 5.29 -15.68 12.77
C VAL A 290 4.83 -17.12 12.60
N PHE A 291 4.93 -17.67 11.38
CA PHE A 291 4.46 -19.02 11.09
C PHE A 291 5.55 -20.06 11.39
N ALA A 292 5.21 -21.06 12.17
CA ALA A 292 6.12 -22.18 12.47
C ALA A 292 5.33 -23.48 12.55
N MET A 293 5.99 -24.62 12.34
CA MET A 293 5.43 -25.93 12.71
C MET A 293 5.14 -25.98 14.20
N GLU A 294 4.21 -26.86 14.55
CA GLU A 294 3.74 -27.04 15.92
C GLU A 294 4.91 -27.24 16.92
N MET A 295 4.81 -26.54 18.06
CA MET A 295 5.82 -26.45 19.12
C MET A 295 7.23 -26.05 18.65
N PRO A 296 7.41 -24.80 18.19
CA PRO A 296 8.74 -24.25 17.94
C PRO A 296 9.45 -24.01 19.27
N THR A 297 10.70 -24.45 19.39
CA THR A 297 11.49 -24.38 20.63
C THR A 297 12.73 -23.51 20.46
N ASP A 298 13.22 -23.36 19.24
CA ASP A 298 14.32 -22.45 18.92
C ASP A 298 14.01 -21.72 17.62
N TRP A 299 14.41 -20.47 17.50
CA TRP A 299 14.23 -19.65 16.31
C TRP A 299 15.32 -18.58 16.18
N SER A 300 15.78 -18.34 14.95
CA SER A 300 16.82 -17.36 14.67
C SER A 300 16.30 -15.93 14.47
N LEU A 301 14.97 -15.74 14.40
CA LEU A 301 14.38 -14.43 14.14
C LEU A 301 14.45 -13.55 15.41
N GLU A 302 15.27 -12.52 15.36
CA GLU A 302 15.40 -11.56 16.45
C GLU A 302 14.06 -10.89 16.79
N SER A 303 13.93 -10.39 18.02
CA SER A 303 12.73 -9.69 18.49
C SER A 303 11.42 -10.47 18.31
N THR A 304 11.52 -11.81 18.36
CA THR A 304 10.40 -12.75 18.32
C THR A 304 10.26 -13.44 19.65
N PHE A 305 9.03 -13.59 20.11
CA PHE A 305 8.70 -14.25 21.36
C PHE A 305 7.57 -15.25 21.17
N MET A 306 7.50 -16.22 22.08
CA MET A 306 6.39 -17.14 22.17
C MET A 306 5.28 -16.56 23.07
N GLY A 307 4.05 -16.63 22.59
CA GLY A 307 2.86 -16.27 23.35
C GLY A 307 2.29 -17.42 24.18
N PRO A 308 1.29 -17.14 25.04
CA PRO A 308 0.69 -18.12 25.95
C PRO A 308 -0.02 -19.30 25.25
N GLN A 309 -0.32 -19.19 23.96
CA GLN A 309 -0.87 -20.27 23.14
C GLN A 309 0.19 -20.96 22.24
N GLN A 310 1.47 -20.87 22.62
CA GLN A 310 2.64 -21.37 21.86
C GLN A 310 2.72 -20.89 20.41
N GLN A 311 2.16 -19.73 20.10
CA GLN A 311 2.35 -19.08 18.81
C GLN A 311 3.56 -18.16 18.86
N LEU A 312 4.31 -18.08 17.76
CA LEU A 312 5.39 -17.10 17.65
C LEU A 312 4.83 -15.75 17.20
N SER A 313 5.38 -14.69 17.78
CA SER A 313 5.01 -13.32 17.42
C SER A 313 6.23 -12.41 17.47
N HIS A 314 6.35 -11.58 16.45
CA HIS A 314 7.34 -10.53 16.33
C HIS A 314 6.83 -9.25 17.01
N VAL A 315 7.73 -8.49 17.63
CA VAL A 315 7.36 -7.25 18.35
C VAL A 315 6.73 -6.19 17.44
N THR A 316 7.12 -6.15 16.15
CA THR A 316 6.56 -5.24 15.15
C THR A 316 5.95 -6.02 13.98
N PRO A 317 5.03 -5.41 13.20
CA PRO A 317 4.53 -6.02 11.97
C PRO A 317 5.65 -6.40 10.98
N ILE A 318 5.49 -7.55 10.30
CA ILE A 318 6.42 -8.04 9.27
C ILE A 318 6.08 -7.36 7.94
N GLU A 319 6.77 -6.26 7.64
CA GLU A 319 6.53 -5.44 6.44
C GLU A 319 7.35 -5.86 5.22
N GLN A 320 8.39 -6.66 5.42
CA GLN A 320 9.30 -7.12 4.37
C GLN A 320 9.44 -8.64 4.41
N ARG A 321 9.95 -9.20 3.31
CA ARG A 321 10.29 -10.63 3.28
C ARG A 321 11.41 -10.90 4.30
N ILE A 322 11.21 -11.90 5.13
CA ILE A 322 12.17 -12.35 6.13
C ILE A 322 12.48 -13.83 5.95
N ALA A 323 13.69 -14.23 6.35
CA ALA A 323 14.11 -15.61 6.42
C ALA A 323 14.56 -15.91 7.85
N TYR A 324 14.12 -17.04 8.40
CA TYR A 324 14.47 -17.45 9.75
C TYR A 324 14.48 -18.96 9.88
N LYS A 325 15.39 -19.46 10.72
CA LYS A 325 15.48 -20.87 11.08
C LYS A 325 14.60 -21.14 12.30
N VAL A 326 14.00 -22.32 12.34
CA VAL A 326 13.17 -22.79 13.45
C VAL A 326 13.47 -24.25 13.72
N VAL A 327 13.43 -24.64 14.98
CA VAL A 327 13.43 -26.04 15.42
C VAL A 327 12.11 -26.33 16.12
N SER A 328 11.33 -27.27 15.58
CA SER A 328 10.04 -27.69 16.13
C SER A 328 10.02 -29.15 16.56
N TYR A 329 9.16 -29.49 17.52
CA TYR A 329 8.93 -30.85 17.99
C TYR A 329 7.47 -31.27 17.75
N PRO A 330 7.17 -32.02 16.67
CA PRO A 330 5.80 -32.46 16.38
C PRO A 330 5.24 -33.41 17.43
N ASP A 331 6.08 -34.25 18.04
CA ASP A 331 5.70 -35.04 19.21
C ASP A 331 6.07 -34.26 20.48
N TYR A 332 5.08 -33.98 21.31
CA TYR A 332 5.27 -33.18 22.50
C TYR A 332 4.25 -33.54 23.56
N LEU A 333 4.62 -33.29 24.82
CA LEU A 333 3.68 -33.29 25.92
C LEU A 333 3.58 -31.87 26.47
N LEU A 334 2.39 -31.27 26.36
CA LEU A 334 2.14 -29.96 26.94
C LEU A 334 1.73 -30.10 28.41
N GLN A 335 2.63 -29.73 29.32
CA GLN A 335 2.41 -29.71 30.76
C GLN A 335 1.99 -28.30 31.21
N SER A 336 0.85 -27.83 30.69
CA SER A 336 0.30 -26.54 31.13
C SER A 336 -0.64 -26.73 32.33
N GLU A 337 -0.24 -26.25 33.50
CA GLU A 337 -1.23 -25.96 34.54
C GLU A 337 -2.01 -24.72 34.11
N LEU A 338 -3.25 -24.90 33.64
CA LEU A 338 -4.05 -23.81 33.11
C LEU A 338 -4.57 -22.93 34.26
N PRO A 339 -4.10 -21.67 34.40
CA PRO A 339 -4.60 -20.82 35.48
C PRO A 339 -6.10 -20.57 35.32
N SER A 340 -6.81 -20.43 36.45
CA SER A 340 -8.27 -20.26 36.48
C SER A 340 -8.79 -19.16 35.55
N LEU A 341 -8.02 -18.07 35.42
CA LEU A 341 -8.33 -16.92 34.57
C LEU A 341 -8.32 -17.29 33.06
N PHE A 342 -7.37 -18.12 32.62
CA PHE A 342 -7.33 -18.62 31.25
C PHE A 342 -8.43 -19.65 30.99
N ARG A 343 -8.71 -20.52 31.97
CA ARG A 343 -9.82 -21.47 31.88
C ARG A 343 -11.14 -20.75 31.64
N GLN A 344 -11.46 -19.74 32.46
CA GLN A 344 -12.68 -18.96 32.30
C GLN A 344 -12.75 -18.26 30.94
N ARG A 345 -11.62 -17.74 30.45
CA ARG A 345 -11.54 -17.08 29.14
C ARG A 345 -11.80 -18.05 27.98
N TYR A 346 -11.20 -19.23 27.99
CA TYR A 346 -11.34 -20.21 26.91
C TYR A 346 -12.70 -20.93 26.94
N THR A 347 -13.38 -20.96 28.09
CA THR A 347 -14.76 -21.46 28.19
C THR A 347 -15.81 -20.38 27.98
N SER A 348 -15.40 -19.13 27.75
CA SER A 348 -16.33 -18.02 27.55
C SER A 348 -17.05 -18.15 26.21
N ILE A 349 -18.37 -18.29 26.25
CA ILE A 349 -19.25 -18.25 25.10
C ILE A 349 -20.38 -17.23 25.37
N PRO A 350 -20.97 -16.61 24.32
CA PRO A 350 -22.09 -15.68 24.51
C PRO A 350 -23.25 -16.34 25.26
N GLU A 351 -24.02 -15.59 26.04
CA GLU A 351 -25.14 -16.15 26.81
C GLU A 351 -26.33 -16.57 25.93
N SER A 352 -26.47 -15.98 24.74
CA SER A 352 -27.54 -16.25 23.78
C SER A 352 -27.03 -16.80 22.43
N GLY A 353 -27.89 -17.49 21.69
CA GLY A 353 -27.58 -18.06 20.36
C GLY A 353 -27.03 -19.51 20.38
N ASN A 354 -27.02 -20.15 19.21
CA ASN A 354 -26.51 -21.52 18.98
C ASN A 354 -27.09 -22.60 19.92
N ALA A 355 -28.40 -22.54 20.21
CA ALA A 355 -29.06 -23.43 21.18
C ALA A 355 -28.83 -24.93 20.89
N ARG A 356 -29.01 -25.37 19.64
CA ARG A 356 -28.80 -26.77 19.24
C ARG A 356 -27.37 -27.27 19.51
N SER A 357 -26.36 -26.42 19.29
CA SER A 357 -24.96 -26.77 19.55
C SER A 357 -24.68 -26.85 21.05
N ARG A 358 -25.36 -26.04 21.87
CA ARG A 358 -25.24 -26.13 23.34
C ARG A 358 -25.91 -27.38 23.88
N ASP A 359 -27.07 -27.73 23.35
CA ASP A 359 -27.78 -28.95 23.76
C ASP A 359 -26.98 -30.20 23.37
N LEU A 360 -26.23 -30.17 22.26
CA LEU A 360 -25.31 -31.25 21.86
C LEU A 360 -24.08 -31.37 22.78
N ALA A 361 -23.61 -30.26 23.34
CA ALA A 361 -22.41 -30.22 24.18
C ALA A 361 -22.68 -30.55 25.66
N ARG A 362 -23.96 -30.59 26.06
CA ARG A 362 -24.42 -31.06 27.37
C ARG A 362 -24.56 -32.58 27.36
#